data_AF-A0A3M1PTX7-F1
#
_entry.id   AF-A0A3M1PTX7-F1
#
_cell.length_a   1.000
_cell.length_b   1.000
_cell.length_c   1.000
_cell.angle_alpha   90.00
_cell.angle_beta   90.00
_cell.angle_gamma   90.00
#
_symmetry.space_group_name_H-M   'P 1'
#
loop_
_entity.id
_entity.type
_entity.pdbx_description
1 polymer ?
#
loop_
_entity_poly.entity_id
_entity_poly.type
_entity_poly.pdbx_seq_one_letter_code
_entity_poly.pdbx_strand_id
1 'polypeptide(L)'
;MTARWRIAFPYLLTLLMAAGVYWSNVRAAAPRSAAQPAHASAASVAMNDRCPGCDMRVGPEDSIVATADGHRWRFCSTGCRDRFLADHAEGADAPPVTEPASAAASKTRRIDPVCQMEVNPAWGFSAASPDGVVYFCSQRCR
;
A
#
# COMPACT_ATOMS: atom_id res chain seq x y z
N MET A 1 9.15 17.08 -70.22
CA MET A 1 9.07 17.36 -68.76
C MET A 1 8.73 18.83 -68.59
N THR A 2 7.50 19.12 -68.16
CA THR A 2 6.87 20.44 -68.22
C THR A 2 7.53 21.41 -67.24
N ALA A 3 7.86 22.63 -67.70
CA ALA A 3 8.57 23.66 -66.93
C ALA A 3 7.94 23.98 -65.57
N ARG A 4 6.63 23.73 -65.43
CA ARG A 4 5.87 23.81 -64.18
C ARG A 4 6.42 22.90 -63.07
N TRP A 5 6.96 21.74 -63.42
CA TRP A 5 7.52 20.79 -62.44
C TRP A 5 8.87 21.28 -61.89
N ARG A 6 9.66 22.02 -62.70
CA ARG A 6 10.95 22.59 -62.27
C ARG A 6 10.79 23.70 -61.23
N ILE A 7 9.65 24.41 -61.24
CA ILE A 7 9.32 25.46 -60.27
C ILE A 7 8.62 24.86 -59.04
N ALA A 8 7.75 23.86 -59.23
CA ALA A 8 7.06 23.20 -58.12
C ALA A 8 8.01 22.34 -57.25
N PHE A 9 9.04 21.73 -57.86
CA PHE A 9 9.98 20.86 -57.15
C PHE A 9 10.75 21.53 -56.00
N PRO A 10 11.38 22.72 -56.18
CA PRO A 10 12.07 23.38 -55.07
C PRO A 10 11.12 23.81 -53.95
N TYR A 11 9.89 24.24 -54.27
CA TYR A 11 8.88 24.58 -53.27
C TYR A 11 8.36 23.36 -52.50
N LEU A 12 8.20 22.23 -53.18
CA LEU A 12 7.79 20.98 -52.54
C LEU A 12 8.90 20.43 -51.65
N LEU A 13 10.16 20.52 -52.08
CA LEU A 13 11.32 20.15 -51.27
C LEU A 13 11.44 21.04 -50.02
N THR A 14 11.26 22.36 -50.13
CA THR A 14 11.33 23.26 -48.97
C THR A 14 10.17 23.04 -48.00
N LEU A 15 8.96 22.76 -48.48
CA LEU A 15 7.83 22.39 -47.62
C LEU A 15 8.09 21.07 -46.87
N LEU A 16 8.67 20.07 -47.53
CA LEU A 16 9.03 18.80 -46.89
C LEU A 16 10.12 19.00 -45.82
N MET A 17 11.14 19.82 -46.08
CA MET A 17 12.19 20.13 -45.11
C MET A 17 11.64 20.92 -43.92
N ALA A 18 10.79 21.93 -44.16
CA ALA A 18 10.15 22.70 -43.10
C ALA A 18 9.23 21.83 -42.23
N ALA A 19 8.47 20.93 -42.85
CA ALA A 19 7.65 19.95 -42.13
C ALA A 19 8.51 18.98 -41.29
N GLY A 20 9.65 18.53 -41.81
CA GLY A 20 10.59 17.67 -41.09
C GLY A 20 11.23 18.36 -39.88
N VAL A 21 11.64 19.63 -40.03
CA VAL A 21 12.18 20.44 -38.92
C VAL A 21 11.10 20.74 -37.89
N TYR A 22 9.89 21.08 -38.33
CA TYR A 22 8.75 21.29 -37.43
C TYR A 22 8.42 20.02 -36.64
N TRP A 23 8.32 18.86 -37.29
CA TRP A 23 8.11 17.57 -36.60
C TRP A 23 9.24 17.24 -35.64
N SER A 24 10.48 17.50 -36.01
CA SER A 24 11.64 17.27 -35.14
C SER A 24 11.62 18.16 -33.90
N ASN A 25 11.27 19.44 -34.06
CA ASN A 25 11.14 20.39 -32.95
C ASN A 25 9.91 20.10 -32.06
N VAL A 26 8.79 19.69 -32.65
CA VAL A 26 7.59 19.26 -31.89
C VAL A 26 7.88 17.97 -31.11
N ARG A 27 8.68 17.04 -31.65
CA ARG A 27 9.19 15.88 -30.89
C ARG A 27 10.14 16.28 -29.77
N ALA A 28 10.93 17.34 -29.96
CA ALA A 28 11.78 17.90 -28.90
C ALA A 28 10.99 18.66 -27.82
N ALA A 29 9.80 19.17 -28.16
CA ALA A 29 8.87 19.83 -27.25
C ALA A 29 7.82 18.89 -26.62
N ALA A 30 7.80 17.60 -26.99
CA ALA A 30 7.19 16.60 -26.15
C ALA A 30 7.87 16.66 -24.78
N PRO A 31 7.11 16.59 -23.67
CA PRO A 31 7.73 16.63 -22.35
C PRO A 31 8.81 15.56 -22.32
N ARG A 32 10.03 15.96 -21.95
CA ARG A 32 11.08 15.03 -21.53
C ARG A 32 10.51 14.27 -20.34
N SER A 33 9.74 13.24 -20.63
CA SER A 33 9.44 12.16 -19.72
C SER A 33 10.80 11.55 -19.45
N ALA A 34 11.38 12.01 -18.34
CA ALA A 34 12.66 11.56 -17.84
C ALA A 34 12.65 10.04 -17.93
N ALA A 35 13.69 9.49 -18.56
CA ALA A 35 14.03 8.10 -18.48
C ALA A 35 14.11 7.72 -17.00
N GLN A 36 13.00 7.18 -16.48
CA GLN A 36 13.03 6.32 -15.32
C GLN A 36 13.64 5.00 -15.82
N PRO A 37 14.63 4.45 -15.10
CA PRO A 37 15.19 3.15 -15.44
C PRO A 37 14.06 2.12 -15.39
N ALA A 38 14.17 1.14 -16.28
CA ALA A 38 13.26 0.02 -16.42
C ALA A 38 13.11 -0.77 -15.10
N HIS A 39 12.24 -0.30 -14.21
CA HIS A 39 11.61 -1.14 -13.22
C HIS A 39 10.40 -1.77 -13.91
N ALA A 40 10.64 -2.98 -14.43
CA ALA A 40 9.66 -4.05 -14.58
C ALA A 40 8.20 -3.58 -14.65
N SER A 41 7.78 -3.27 -15.87
CA SER A 41 6.39 -3.32 -16.28
C SER A 41 5.91 -4.77 -16.20
N ALA A 42 5.61 -5.23 -15.00
CA ALA A 42 4.94 -6.49 -14.72
C ALA A 42 3.88 -6.23 -13.65
N ALA A 43 2.67 -5.95 -14.13
CA ALA A 43 1.43 -5.94 -13.37
C ALA A 43 1.35 -4.92 -12.23
N SER A 44 0.97 -3.69 -12.60
CA SER A 44 0.16 -2.82 -11.75
C SER A 44 -1.23 -3.44 -11.53
N VAL A 45 -1.26 -4.60 -10.85
CA VAL A 45 -2.32 -4.86 -9.89
C VAL A 45 -2.05 -3.86 -8.78
N ALA A 46 -3.05 -3.06 -8.42
CA ALA A 46 -3.01 -2.22 -7.23
C ALA A 46 -2.80 -3.14 -6.00
N MET A 47 -1.55 -3.55 -5.79
CA MET A 47 -1.19 -4.44 -4.72
C MET A 47 -1.03 -3.54 -3.51
N ASN A 48 -2.04 -3.57 -2.65
CA ASN A 48 -2.08 -2.76 -1.44
C ASN A 48 -0.73 -2.81 -0.72
N ASP A 49 -0.07 -1.66 -0.60
CA ASP A 49 1.17 -1.51 0.18
C ASP A 49 0.91 -1.62 1.69
N ARG A 50 -0.33 -1.91 2.10
CA ARG A 50 -0.75 -2.10 3.49
C ARG A 50 -1.21 -3.52 3.72
N CYS A 51 -0.71 -4.12 4.80
CA CYS A 51 -1.13 -5.43 5.28
C CYS A 51 -2.59 -5.37 5.77
N PRO A 52 -3.52 -6.19 5.25
CA PRO A 52 -4.92 -6.20 5.69
C PRO A 52 -5.09 -6.56 7.16
N GLY A 53 -4.20 -7.38 7.73
CA GLY A 53 -4.33 -7.86 9.11
C GLY A 53 -3.96 -6.82 10.18
N CYS A 54 -3.09 -5.87 9.88
CA CYS A 54 -2.53 -4.94 10.88
C CYS A 54 -2.32 -3.49 10.40
N ASP A 55 -2.71 -3.19 9.16
CA ASP A 55 -2.55 -1.89 8.47
C ASP A 55 -1.10 -1.36 8.39
N MET A 56 -0.10 -2.21 8.62
CA MET A 56 1.30 -1.85 8.48
C MET A 56 1.70 -1.76 7.00
N ARG A 57 2.52 -0.77 6.65
CA ARG A 57 3.11 -0.67 5.30
C ARG A 57 4.10 -1.81 5.05
N VAL A 58 4.00 -2.48 3.92
CA VAL A 58 4.85 -3.62 3.55
C VAL A 58 5.48 -3.36 2.18
N GLY A 59 6.81 -3.41 2.12
CA GLY A 59 7.55 -3.33 0.85
C GLY A 59 7.41 -4.61 0.03
N PRO A 60 7.57 -4.55 -1.30
CA PRO A 60 7.39 -5.70 -2.18
C PRO A 60 8.45 -6.81 -1.96
N GLU A 61 9.63 -6.45 -1.47
CA GLU A 61 10.78 -7.33 -1.19
C GLU A 61 10.61 -8.19 0.07
N ASP A 62 10.02 -7.66 1.14
CA ASP A 62 9.93 -8.33 2.45
C ASP A 62 8.52 -8.86 2.77
N SER A 63 7.61 -8.79 1.78
CA SER A 63 6.22 -9.22 1.97
C SER A 63 6.02 -10.71 1.75
N ILE A 64 5.17 -11.32 2.58
CA ILE A 64 4.62 -12.64 2.32
C ILE A 64 3.40 -12.48 1.43
N VAL A 65 3.30 -13.26 0.36
CA VAL A 65 2.18 -13.19 -0.59
C VAL A 65 1.26 -14.40 -0.43
N ALA A 66 -0.05 -14.17 -0.42
CA ALA A 66 -1.04 -15.24 -0.52
C ALA A 66 -2.16 -14.85 -1.49
N THR A 67 -2.87 -15.86 -2.02
CA THR A 67 -3.99 -15.65 -2.94
C THR A 67 -5.28 -16.00 -2.22
N ALA A 68 -6.22 -15.06 -2.18
CA ALA A 68 -7.58 -15.24 -1.63
C ALA A 68 -8.58 -14.58 -2.58
N ASP A 69 -9.71 -15.25 -2.84
CA ASP A 69 -10.78 -14.76 -3.73
C ASP A 69 -10.31 -14.37 -5.14
N GLY A 70 -9.27 -15.04 -5.65
CA GLY A 70 -8.66 -14.72 -6.95
C GLY A 70 -7.76 -13.47 -6.94
N HIS A 71 -7.57 -12.83 -5.79
CA HIS A 71 -6.71 -11.67 -5.59
C HIS A 71 -5.43 -12.06 -4.84
N ARG A 72 -4.30 -11.45 -5.23
CA ARG A 72 -3.03 -11.59 -4.50
C ARG A 72 -2.90 -10.50 -3.45
N TRP A 73 -2.65 -10.91 -2.21
CA TRP A 73 -2.51 -10.05 -1.04
C TRP A 73 -1.10 -10.13 -0.47
N ARG A 74 -0.64 -9.03 0.13
CA ARG A 74 0.66 -8.92 0.80
C ARG A 74 0.49 -8.81 2.31
N PHE A 75 1.33 -9.50 3.06
CA PHE A 75 1.30 -9.56 4.52
C PHE A 75 2.69 -9.27 5.11
N CYS A 76 2.71 -8.59 6.25
CA CYS A 76 3.95 -8.31 6.98
C CYS A 76 4.50 -9.53 7.74
N SER A 77 3.67 -10.53 8.00
CA SER A 77 4.03 -11.72 8.77
C SER A 77 3.14 -12.92 8.42
N THR A 78 3.62 -14.12 8.74
CA THR A 78 2.85 -15.37 8.58
C THR A 78 1.56 -15.32 9.40
N GLY A 79 1.59 -14.78 10.61
CA GLY A 79 0.41 -14.64 11.46
C GLY A 79 -0.70 -13.76 10.85
N CYS A 80 -0.34 -12.67 10.16
CA CYS A 80 -1.32 -11.84 9.45
C CYS A 80 -1.92 -12.56 8.24
N ARG A 81 -1.11 -13.33 7.51
CA ARG A 81 -1.56 -14.14 6.38
C ARG A 81 -2.56 -15.20 6.84
N ASP A 82 -2.20 -15.97 7.86
CA ASP A 82 -2.99 -17.13 8.27
C ASP A 82 -4.36 -16.69 8.83
N ARG A 83 -4.39 -15.58 9.57
CA ARG A 83 -5.64 -14.97 10.05
C ARG A 83 -6.52 -14.50 8.89
N PHE A 84 -5.94 -13.80 7.93
CA PHE A 84 -6.64 -13.33 6.74
C PHE A 84 -7.19 -14.50 5.90
N LEU A 85 -6.41 -15.57 5.72
CA LEU A 85 -6.90 -16.75 5.01
C LEU A 85 -7.99 -17.49 5.76
N ALA A 86 -7.98 -17.50 7.10
CA ALA A 86 -9.08 -18.05 7.89
C ALA A 86 -10.37 -17.23 7.67
N ASP A 87 -10.30 -15.91 7.81
CA ASP A 87 -11.45 -15.01 7.61
C ASP A 87 -12.01 -15.08 6.18
N HIS A 88 -11.15 -15.28 5.16
CA HIS A 88 -11.53 -15.37 3.75
C HIS A 88 -11.86 -16.80 3.27
N ALA A 89 -11.53 -17.84 4.05
CA ALA A 89 -11.96 -19.21 3.75
C ALA A 89 -13.41 -19.46 4.19
N GLU A 90 -13.95 -18.66 5.11
CA GLU A 90 -15.26 -18.82 5.73
C GLU A 90 -16.41 -18.25 4.87
N GLY A 91 -16.42 -18.65 3.60
CA GLY A 91 -17.66 -18.83 2.83
C GLY A 91 -18.28 -20.23 3.01
N ALA A 92 -17.78 -21.02 3.97
CA ALA A 92 -18.32 -22.34 4.31
C ALA A 92 -18.45 -22.44 5.83
N ASP A 93 -19.70 -22.46 6.30
CA ASP A 93 -20.19 -22.72 7.66
C ASP A 93 -19.21 -23.46 8.59
N ALA A 94 -18.39 -22.71 9.33
CA ALA A 94 -17.65 -23.22 10.48
C ALA A 94 -18.07 -22.44 11.74
N PRO A 95 -18.47 -23.12 12.83
CA PRO A 95 -18.83 -22.44 14.06
C PRO A 95 -17.59 -21.78 14.68
N PRO A 96 -17.77 -20.68 15.43
CA PRO A 96 -16.66 -19.95 16.02
C PRO A 96 -15.94 -20.85 17.02
N VAL A 97 -14.76 -21.34 16.65
CA VAL A 97 -13.89 -22.03 17.61
C VAL A 97 -13.47 -21.03 18.67
N THR A 98 -13.98 -21.32 19.85
CA THR A 98 -13.80 -20.55 21.07
C THR A 98 -12.37 -20.76 21.58
N GLU A 99 -11.47 -19.81 21.26
CA GLU A 99 -10.57 -19.10 22.20
C GLU A 99 -9.45 -19.87 22.98
N PRO A 100 -8.34 -19.20 23.39
CA PRO A 100 -8.36 -17.93 24.11
C PRO A 100 -7.66 -16.74 23.44
N ALA A 101 -8.42 -15.65 23.35
CA ALA A 101 -8.09 -14.37 23.93
C ALA A 101 -6.74 -13.73 23.54
N SER A 102 -6.70 -13.10 22.36
CA SER A 102 -5.91 -11.87 22.17
C SER A 102 -6.33 -11.12 20.89
N ALA A 103 -7.62 -10.91 20.66
CA ALA A 103 -8.06 -10.05 19.55
C ALA A 103 -9.37 -9.29 19.76
N ALA A 104 -9.98 -9.42 20.94
CA ALA A 104 -11.09 -8.57 21.36
C ALA A 104 -10.88 -8.07 22.78
N ALA A 105 -9.65 -7.65 23.12
CA ALA A 105 -9.54 -6.51 24.02
C ALA A 105 -10.14 -5.34 23.24
N SER A 106 -11.45 -5.17 23.41
CA SER A 106 -12.14 -3.93 23.15
C SER A 106 -11.16 -2.80 23.47
N LYS A 107 -10.98 -1.86 22.54
CA LYS A 107 -10.27 -0.61 22.78
C LYS A 107 -11.06 0.20 23.81
N THR A 108 -11.32 -0.37 24.99
CA THR A 108 -11.69 0.36 26.18
C THR A 108 -10.43 1.12 26.54
N ARG A 109 -10.31 2.30 25.94
CA ARG A 109 -9.35 3.33 26.33
C ARG A 109 -9.44 3.48 27.84
N ARG A 110 -8.53 2.83 28.56
CA ARG A 110 -8.35 3.04 30.00
C ARG A 110 -7.39 4.20 30.17
N ILE A 111 -7.62 4.98 31.21
CA ILE A 111 -6.85 6.17 31.53
C ILE A 111 -6.17 5.95 32.88
N ASP A 112 -4.88 6.25 32.96
CA ASP A 112 -4.12 6.25 34.21
C ASP A 112 -4.69 7.35 35.15
N PRO A 113 -5.06 7.01 36.40
CA PRO A 113 -5.63 7.98 37.33
C PRO A 113 -4.64 9.06 37.82
N VAL A 114 -3.32 8.81 37.73
CA VAL A 114 -2.24 9.73 38.13
C VAL A 114 -1.88 10.67 37.00
N CYS A 115 -1.59 10.12 35.80
CA CYS A 115 -1.02 10.88 34.68
C CYS A 115 -2.07 11.26 33.60
N GLN A 116 -3.29 10.72 33.66
CA GLN A 116 -4.34 10.85 32.65
C GLN A 116 -3.93 10.42 31.23
N MET A 117 -2.86 9.63 31.09
CA MET A 117 -2.47 9.04 29.81
C MET A 117 -3.25 7.74 29.55
N GLU A 118 -3.45 7.43 28.27
CA GLU A 118 -4.02 6.16 27.86
C GLU A 118 -3.10 5.00 28.26
N VAL A 119 -3.68 3.95 28.85
CA VAL A 119 -2.96 2.75 29.29
C VAL A 119 -3.42 1.53 28.51
N ASN A 120 -2.43 0.72 28.08
CA ASN A 120 -2.69 -0.57 27.47
C ASN A 120 -2.64 -1.67 28.53
N PRO A 121 -3.76 -2.33 28.87
CA PRO A 121 -3.79 -3.36 29.91
C PRO A 121 -3.11 -4.67 29.50
N ALA A 122 -2.74 -4.85 28.23
CA ALA A 122 -2.08 -6.06 27.74
C ALA A 122 -0.59 -6.15 28.14
N TRP A 123 0.06 -5.01 28.41
CA TRP A 123 1.50 -4.95 28.75
C TRP A 123 1.86 -3.81 29.71
N GLY A 124 0.86 -3.13 30.29
CA GLY A 124 1.03 -2.04 31.24
C GLY A 124 1.33 -2.47 32.68
N PHE A 125 1.66 -1.49 33.52
CA PHE A 125 1.85 -1.69 34.96
C PHE A 125 0.49 -1.75 35.67
N SER A 126 0.34 -2.61 36.68
CA SER A 126 -0.92 -2.70 37.44
C SER A 126 -0.72 -2.97 38.94
N ALA A 127 -1.73 -2.60 39.74
CA ALA A 127 -1.81 -2.88 41.16
C ALA A 127 -3.20 -3.39 41.56
N ALA A 128 -3.26 -4.24 42.58
CA ALA A 128 -4.51 -4.69 43.17
C ALA A 128 -5.03 -3.65 44.17
N SER A 129 -6.27 -3.23 43.99
CA SER A 129 -7.03 -2.33 44.88
C SER A 129 -8.24 -3.08 45.45
N PRO A 130 -8.82 -2.64 46.58
CA PRO A 130 -10.07 -3.22 47.11
C PRO A 130 -11.21 -3.22 46.08
N ASP A 131 -11.22 -2.26 45.17
CA ASP A 131 -12.23 -2.10 44.11
C ASP A 131 -11.89 -2.83 42.79
N GLY A 132 -10.73 -3.50 42.72
CA GLY A 132 -10.25 -4.21 41.55
C GLY A 132 -8.85 -3.81 41.09
N VAL A 133 -8.47 -4.22 39.88
CA VAL A 133 -7.12 -3.96 39.33
C VAL A 133 -7.06 -2.57 38.69
N VAL A 134 -6.10 -1.76 39.12
CA VAL A 134 -5.79 -0.44 38.56
C VAL A 134 -4.58 -0.54 37.63
N TYR A 135 -4.62 0.14 36.49
CA TYR A 135 -3.58 0.12 35.45
C TYR A 135 -2.90 1.49 35.33
N PHE A 136 -1.61 1.48 35.03
CA PHE A 136 -0.74 2.65 35.03
C PHE A 136 0.13 2.74 33.77
N CYS A 137 0.37 3.98 33.33
CA CYS A 137 1.13 4.37 32.15
C CYS A 137 2.63 4.09 32.32
N SER A 138 3.11 4.09 33.56
CA SER A 138 4.51 3.82 33.90
C SER A 138 4.65 3.31 35.34
N GLN A 139 5.81 2.76 35.67
CA GLN A 139 6.13 2.36 37.04
C GLN A 139 6.12 3.52 38.04
N ARG A 140 6.27 4.76 37.55
CA ARG A 140 6.24 5.97 38.37
C ARG A 140 4.81 6.41 38.73
N CYS A 141 3.81 5.87 38.05
CA CYS A 141 2.40 6.12 38.32
C CYS A 141 1.73 4.98 39.11
N ARG A 142 2.41 3.82 39.23
CA ARG A 142 1.94 2.63 39.97
C ARG A 142 2.01 2.79 41.48
#